data_AF-A0A946ACX4-F1
#
_entry.id   AF-A0A946ACX4-F1
#
_cell.length_a   1.000
_cell.length_b   1.000
_cell.length_c   1.000
_cell.angle_alpha   90.00
_cell.angle_beta   90.00
_cell.angle_gamma   90.00
#
_symmetry.space_group_name_H-M   'P 1'
#
loop_
_entity.id
_entity.type
_entity.pdbx_description
1 polymer ?
#
loop_
_entity_poly.entity_id
_entity_poly.type
_entity_poly.pdbx_seq_one_letter_code
_entity_poly.pdbx_strand_id
1 'polypeptide(L)' 'KSLVAGRDLPAGHVLAGDDLMAKRPGDGIHPNRIDDVLGMRLKQAIAADEPLAMALLERAE' A
#
# COMPACT_ATOMS: atom_id res chain seq x y z
N LYS A 1 1.56 -10.61 9.03
CA LYS A 1 0.56 -10.35 7.96
C LYS A 1 0.87 -8.94 7.52
N SER A 2 1.13 -8.71 6.26
CA SER A 2 1.44 -7.37 5.76
C SER A 2 0.46 -6.97 4.69
N LEU A 3 0.30 -5.66 4.55
CA LEU A 3 -0.43 -5.05 3.46
C LEU A 3 0.38 -5.23 2.19
N VAL A 4 -0.27 -5.79 1.19
CA VAL A 4 0.20 -5.92 -0.19
C VAL A 4 -0.80 -5.19 -1.08
N ALA A 5 -0.36 -4.79 -2.27
CA ALA A 5 -1.27 -4.28 -3.28
C ALA A 5 -2.20 -5.41 -3.76
N GLY A 6 -3.51 -5.18 -3.76
CA GLY A 6 -4.48 -6.13 -4.29
C GLY A 6 -4.55 -6.15 -5.82
N ARG A 7 -3.99 -5.12 -6.47
CA ARG A 7 -3.96 -4.91 -7.92
C ARG A 7 -2.74 -4.06 -8.28
N ASP A 8 -2.44 -3.94 -9.57
CA ASP A 8 -1.44 -3.00 -10.08
C ASP A 8 -1.88 -1.57 -9.81
N LEU A 9 -1.08 -0.83 -9.04
CA LEU A 9 -1.34 0.56 -8.67
C LEU A 9 -0.33 1.46 -9.37
N PRO A 10 -0.77 2.46 -10.16
CA PRO A 10 0.14 3.35 -10.87
C PRO A 10 0.85 4.32 -9.92
N ALA A 11 1.97 4.88 -10.37
CA ALA A 11 2.65 5.95 -9.66
C ALA A 11 1.72 7.16 -9.51
N GLY A 12 1.68 7.74 -8.32
CA GLY A 12 0.80 8.84 -7.98
C GLY A 12 -0.62 8.44 -7.60
N HIS A 13 -0.94 7.14 -7.54
CA HIS A 13 -2.22 6.64 -7.07
C HIS A 13 -2.40 6.89 -5.57
N VAL A 14 -3.60 7.30 -5.17
CA VAL A 14 -3.97 7.48 -3.75
C VAL A 14 -4.52 6.17 -3.22
N LEU A 15 -3.89 5.63 -2.18
CA LEU A 15 -4.26 4.34 -1.60
C LEU A 15 -5.65 4.39 -0.95
N ALA A 16 -6.52 3.50 -1.41
CA ALA A 16 -7.80 3.21 -0.78
C ALA A 16 -7.81 1.85 -0.09
N GLY A 17 -8.77 1.61 0.79
CA GLY A 17 -8.89 0.35 1.53
C GLY A 17 -9.15 -0.85 0.62
N ASP A 18 -9.77 -0.61 -0.53
CA ASP A 18 -10.07 -1.62 -1.56
C ASP A 18 -8.85 -1.97 -2.43
N ASP A 19 -7.82 -1.12 -2.43
CA ASP A 19 -6.56 -1.35 -3.16
C ASP A 19 -5.59 -2.22 -2.37
N LEU A 20 -5.80 -2.37 -1.06
CA LEU A 20 -4.88 -3.02 -0.15
C LEU A 20 -5.43 -4.36 0.34
N MET A 21 -4.59 -5.38 0.32
CA MET A 21 -4.92 -6.72 0.81
C MET A 21 -3.93 -7.16 1.89
N ALA A 22 -4.41 -7.93 2.87
CA ALA A 22 -3.56 -8.45 3.94
C ALA A 22 -3.13 -9.89 3.67
N LYS A 23 -1.89 -10.11 3.22
CA LYS A 23 -1.35 -11.44 2.89
C LYS A 23 -0.30 -11.94 3.90
N ARG A 24 -0.07 -13.25 3.93
CA ARG A 24 1.00 -13.94 4.70
C ARG A 24 1.89 -14.71 3.71
N PRO A 25 3.19 -14.87 3.98
CA PRO A 25 4.03 -14.09 4.91
C PRO A 25 4.23 -12.66 4.39
N GLY A 26 4.71 -11.75 5.22
CA GLY A 26 5.00 -10.39 4.79
C GLY A 26 5.78 -9.63 5.84
N ASP A 27 6.74 -8.83 5.38
CA ASP A 27 7.59 -7.93 6.17
C ASP A 27 7.13 -6.46 6.07
N GLY A 28 6.15 -6.18 5.21
CA GLY A 28 5.60 -4.84 5.00
C GLY A 28 4.65 -4.39 6.12
N ILE A 29 3.87 -3.33 5.82
CA ILE A 29 3.04 -2.63 6.82
C ILE A 29 1.98 -3.55 7.42
N HIS A 30 1.86 -3.55 8.76
CA HIS A 30 0.84 -4.33 9.45
C HIS A 30 -0.58 -3.84 9.10
N PRO A 31 -1.58 -4.72 8.88
CA PRO A 31 -2.93 -4.32 8.51
C PRO A 31 -3.65 -3.44 9.54
N ASN A 32 -3.23 -3.47 10.81
CA ASN A 32 -3.72 -2.54 11.83
C ASN A 32 -3.29 -1.08 11.58
N ARG A 33 -2.31 -0.84 10.70
CA ARG A 33 -1.86 0.49 10.28
C ARG A 33 -2.34 0.84 8.88
N ILE A 34 -3.37 0.15 8.37
CA ILE A 34 -3.96 0.50 7.07
C ILE A 34 -4.45 1.95 7.09
N ASP A 35 -5.07 2.40 8.17
CA ASP A 35 -5.58 3.76 8.32
C ASP A 35 -4.49 4.85 8.17
N ASP A 36 -3.24 4.52 8.52
CA ASP A 36 -2.09 5.42 8.40
C ASP A 36 -1.63 5.60 6.95
N VAL A 37 -1.87 4.58 6.10
CA VAL A 37 -1.55 4.59 4.66
C VAL A 37 -2.73 4.98 3.78
N LEU A 38 -3.96 4.89 4.28
CA LEU A 38 -5.14 5.32 3.54
C LEU A 38 -5.07 6.82 3.27
N GLY A 39 -5.30 7.20 2.01
CA GLY A 39 -5.13 8.57 1.56
C GLY A 39 -3.68 8.98 1.28
N MET A 40 -2.69 8.11 1.50
CA MET A 40 -1.33 8.36 1.03
C MET A 40 -1.22 8.12 -0.47
N ARG A 41 -0.30 8.84 -1.10
CA ARG A 41 -0.01 8.71 -2.52
C ARG A 41 1.21 7.82 -2.73
N LEU A 42 1.16 6.97 -3.74
CA LEU A 42 2.29 6.15 -4.17
C LEU A 42 3.32 6.99 -4.93
N LYS A 43 4.58 6.93 -4.52
CA LYS A 43 5.72 7.57 -5.22
C LYS A 43 6.03 6.90 -6.56
N GLN A 44 5.76 5.61 -6.68
CA GLN A 44 6.01 4.80 -7.87
C GLN A 44 4.91 3.76 -8.05
N ALA A 45 4.81 3.21 -9.26
CA ALA A 45 3.87 2.14 -9.53
C ALA A 45 4.32 0.86 -8.81
N ILE A 46 3.36 0.11 -8.27
CA ILE A 46 3.59 -1.20 -7.64
C ILE A 46 2.65 -2.22 -8.27
N ALA A 47 3.14 -3.43 -8.48
CA ALA A 47 2.36 -4.52 -9.05
C ALA A 47 1.43 -5.14 -8.01
N ALA A 48 0.42 -5.86 -8.48
CA ALA A 48 -0.39 -6.71 -7.60
C ALA A 48 0.50 -7.68 -6.81
N ASP A 49 0.12 -7.97 -5.56
CA ASP A 49 0.84 -8.86 -4.64
C ASP A 49 2.19 -8.30 -4.12
N GLU A 50 2.61 -7.10 -4.53
CA GLU A 50 3.79 -6.45 -3.95
C GLU A 50 3.54 -5.91 -2.54
N PRO A 51 4.52 -6.04 -1.61
CA PRO A 51 4.41 -5.52 -0.26
C PRO A 51 4.44 -3.99 -0.23
N LEU A 52 3.47 -3.41 0.47
CA LEU A 52 3.44 -1.96 0.68
C LEU A 52 4.47 -1.56 1.74
N ALA A 53 5.32 -0.58 1.41
CA ALA A 53 6.34 -0.04 2.29
C ALA A 53 6.16 1.47 2.49
N MET A 54 6.35 1.96 3.71
CA MET A 54 6.20 3.39 4.03
C MET A 54 7.13 4.28 3.23
N ALA A 55 8.30 3.76 2.83
CA ALA A 55 9.26 4.49 2.00
C ALA A 55 8.67 4.88 0.62
N LEU A 56 7.75 4.09 0.09
CA LEU A 56 7.11 4.28 -1.22
C LEU A 56 5.91 5.25 -1.15
N LEU A 57 5.54 5.71 0.04
CA LEU A 57 4.36 6.53 0.25
C LEU A 57 4.75 7.99 0.53
N GLU A 58 3.93 8.90 0.04
CA GLU A 58 4.00 10.33 0.31
C GLU A 58 2.65 10.85 0.79
N ARG A 59 2.65 11.99 1.49
CA ARG A 59 1.41 12.66 1.90
C ARG A 59 0.78 13.27 0.64
N ALA A 60 -0.46 12.91 0.34
CA ALA A 60 -1.27 13.70 -0.58
C ALA A 60 -1.70 14.96 0.18
N GLU A 61 -1.06 16.09 -0.09
CA GLU A 61 -1.50 17.41 0.38
C GLU A 61 -2.78 17.86 -0.34
#